data_AF-A0A831SRN5-F1
#
_entry.id   AF-A0A831SRN5-F1
#
_cell.length_a   1.000
_cell.length_b   1.000
_cell.length_c   1.000
_cell.angle_alpha   90.00
_cell.angle_beta   90.00
_cell.angle_gamma   90.00
#
_symmetry.space_group_name_H-M   'P 1'
#
loop_
_entity.id
_entity.type
_entity.pdbx_description
1 polymer ?
#
loop_
_entity_poly.entity_id
_entity_poly.type
_entity_poly.pdbx_seq_one_letter_code
_entity_poly.pdbx_strand_id
1 'polypeptide(L)'
;MLHLRFLPVILLTASIAFFGCSGSKDPERTATSTHGPSGSHQLIEPCALITEQDAKELLGEPVAEPERSEQKVVGMKLCMYNPVDSNSLNFLQITLTQQEFMPPGGLPPSEIFHSIKEAMSDEREDIEGMGDEAFIATGGLYILQNEYYISIGSGNIDRPEIRQRLKQAGVTAIGALQKLK
;
A
#
# COMPACT_ATOMS: atom_id res chain seq x y z
N MET A 1 -29.19 48.80 13.13
CA MET A 1 -30.60 48.35 13.28
C MET A 1 -30.55 46.84 13.28
N LEU A 2 -30.40 46.14 14.42
CA LEU A 2 -31.33 45.93 15.54
C LEU A 2 -32.68 45.32 15.13
N HIS A 3 -32.88 44.06 15.56
CA HIS A 3 -34.08 43.35 16.05
C HIS A 3 -33.87 41.86 15.73
N LEU A 4 -33.44 40.94 16.61
CA LEU A 4 -33.80 40.60 17.99
C LEU A 4 -35.31 40.41 18.20
N ARG A 5 -35.80 39.15 18.10
CA ARG A 5 -36.84 38.49 18.93
C ARG A 5 -36.65 36.96 18.81
N PHE A 6 -36.15 36.25 19.82
CA PHE A 6 -36.77 35.74 21.06
C PHE A 6 -37.69 34.50 20.89
N LEU A 7 -37.20 33.40 21.49
CA LEU A 7 -37.76 32.11 21.99
C LEU A 7 -39.24 32.15 22.46
N PRO A 8 -39.98 31.03 22.73
CA PRO A 8 -39.58 29.92 23.65
C PRO A 8 -40.15 28.48 23.39
N VAL A 9 -39.42 27.41 23.80
CA VAL A 9 -39.69 26.42 24.88
C VAL A 9 -40.93 25.51 24.71
N ILE A 10 -40.75 24.19 24.86
CA ILE A 10 -41.59 23.29 25.72
C ILE A 10 -40.86 21.95 26.02
N LEU A 11 -40.61 21.78 27.33
CA LEU A 11 -40.60 20.62 28.24
C LEU A 11 -40.17 19.21 27.76
N LEU A 12 -39.21 18.53 28.39
CA LEU A 12 -39.10 18.01 29.79
C LEU A 12 -39.88 16.71 30.03
N THR A 13 -39.17 15.57 30.07
CA THR A 13 -39.48 14.36 30.87
C THR A 13 -38.17 13.58 31.08
N ALA A 14 -37.54 13.62 32.26
CA ALA A 14 -37.84 12.85 33.47
C ALA A 14 -37.04 11.53 33.55
N SER A 15 -36.18 11.49 34.56
CA SER A 15 -35.15 10.51 34.91
C SER A 15 -35.68 9.11 35.23
N ILE A 16 -34.88 8.09 34.92
CA ILE A 16 -34.91 6.80 35.63
C ILE A 16 -33.49 6.51 36.12
N ALA A 17 -33.30 6.61 37.43
CA ALA A 17 -32.18 6.04 38.15
C ALA A 17 -32.59 4.65 38.66
N PHE A 18 -31.78 3.63 38.39
CA PHE A 18 -31.79 2.38 39.14
C PHE A 18 -30.39 2.12 39.71
N PHE A 19 -30.37 1.94 41.03
CA PHE A 19 -29.41 1.22 41.88
C PHE A 19 -28.71 0.06 41.11
N GLY A 20 -27.41 -0.17 41.21
CA GLY A 20 -26.65 -0.48 42.42
C GLY A 20 -26.57 -2.00 42.63
N CYS A 21 -25.40 -2.60 42.39
CA CYS A 21 -24.93 -3.90 42.93
C CYS A 21 -23.48 -4.08 42.47
N SER A 22 -22.49 -4.07 43.37
CA SER A 22 -22.01 -5.18 44.20
C SER A 22 -20.70 -5.69 43.62
N GLY A 23 -19.61 -5.51 44.37
CA GLY A 23 -18.29 -5.96 43.97
C GLY A 23 -18.16 -7.48 43.97
N SER A 24 -17.32 -7.97 43.06
CA SER A 24 -16.55 -9.20 43.21
C SER A 24 -15.12 -8.89 42.77
N LYS A 25 -14.19 -9.08 43.69
CA LYS A 25 -12.76 -9.16 43.39
C LYS A 25 -12.52 -10.54 42.81
N ASP A 26 -11.99 -10.60 41.59
CA ASP A 26 -11.21 -11.74 41.12
C ASP A 26 -9.87 -11.20 40.59
N PRO A 27 -8.73 -11.78 40.99
CA PRO A 27 -7.44 -11.48 40.40
C PRO A 27 -7.28 -12.24 39.08
N GLU A 28 -6.24 -11.89 38.33
CA GLU A 28 -5.68 -12.70 37.24
C GLU A 28 -6.29 -12.48 35.84
N ARG A 29 -5.67 -11.58 35.08
CA ARG A 29 -4.64 -11.93 34.10
C ARG A 29 -4.10 -10.64 33.53
N THR A 30 -2.90 -10.26 33.98
CA THR A 30 -2.06 -9.34 33.21
C THR A 30 -1.87 -10.00 31.85
N ALA A 31 -2.62 -9.53 30.86
CA ALA A 31 -2.28 -9.78 29.47
C ALA A 31 -0.90 -9.15 29.29
N THR A 32 0.13 -9.97 29.38
CA THR A 32 1.45 -9.67 28.86
C THR A 32 1.23 -9.35 27.39
N SER A 33 1.10 -8.05 27.11
CA SER A 33 1.26 -7.55 25.77
C SER A 33 2.74 -7.75 25.47
N THR A 34 3.05 -8.93 24.95
CA THR A 34 4.29 -9.19 24.26
C THR A 34 4.25 -8.34 22.99
N HIS A 35 4.45 -7.03 23.15
CA HIS A 35 5.12 -6.27 22.13
C HIS A 35 6.53 -6.85 22.11
N GLY A 36 6.71 -7.90 21.29
CA GLY A 36 8.03 -8.24 20.79
C GLY A 36 8.66 -6.96 20.24
N PRO A 37 10.00 -6.85 20.23
CA PRO A 37 10.64 -5.66 19.71
C PRO A 37 10.13 -5.46 18.28
N SER A 38 9.27 -4.45 18.11
CA SER A 38 8.92 -3.94 16.80
C SER A 38 10.23 -3.36 16.32
N GLY A 39 11.01 -4.18 15.61
CA GLY A 39 12.11 -3.69 14.82
C GLY A 39 11.52 -2.55 14.02
N SER A 40 12.07 -1.35 14.16
CA SER A 40 11.66 -0.23 13.32
C SER A 40 12.12 -0.58 11.92
N HIS A 41 11.31 -1.38 11.21
CA HIS A 41 11.46 -1.57 9.79
C HIS A 41 11.48 -0.16 9.20
N GLN A 42 12.54 0.14 8.46
CA GLN A 42 12.71 1.46 7.87
C GLN A 42 11.59 1.67 6.85
N LEU A 43 10.97 2.85 6.85
CA LEU A 43 10.05 3.23 5.79
C LEU A 43 10.81 3.31 4.47
N ILE A 44 10.41 2.51 3.49
CA ILE A 44 11.09 2.42 2.19
C ILE A 44 10.35 3.28 1.15
N GLU A 45 11.11 4.08 0.42
CA GLU A 45 10.61 4.84 -0.73
C GLU A 45 10.65 3.98 -2.01
N PRO A 46 9.59 3.93 -2.84
CA PRO A 46 9.58 3.08 -4.04
C PRO A 46 10.67 3.43 -5.06
N CYS A 47 11.11 4.69 -5.13
CA CYS A 47 12.24 5.08 -5.99
C CYS A 47 13.59 4.50 -5.53
N ALA A 48 13.68 3.93 -4.32
CA ALA A 48 14.84 3.18 -3.87
C ALA A 48 14.81 1.71 -4.34
N LEU A 49 13.64 1.21 -4.76
CA LEU A 49 13.49 -0.14 -5.33
C LEU A 49 13.88 -0.18 -6.81
N ILE A 50 13.52 0.88 -7.54
CA ILE A 50 13.92 1.10 -8.93
C ILE A 50 14.40 2.55 -9.02
N THR A 51 15.69 2.72 -9.27
CA THR A 51 16.31 4.04 -9.40
C THR A 51 15.98 4.67 -10.75
N GLU A 52 16.29 5.96 -10.91
CA GLU A 52 16.17 6.64 -12.19
C GLU A 52 17.02 5.97 -13.29
N GLN A 53 18.20 5.47 -12.93
CA GLN A 53 19.07 4.77 -13.87
C GLN A 53 18.46 3.43 -14.30
N ASP A 54 17.92 2.66 -13.36
CA ASP A 54 17.19 1.43 -13.68
C ASP A 54 15.99 1.72 -14.59
N ALA A 55 15.24 2.78 -14.32
CA ALA A 55 14.09 3.19 -15.12
C ALA A 55 14.50 3.58 -16.55
N LYS A 56 15.60 4.33 -16.73
CA LYS A 56 16.17 4.66 -18.05
C LYS A 56 16.50 3.39 -18.85
N GLU A 57 17.13 2.42 -18.19
CA GLU A 57 17.51 1.15 -18.82
C GLU A 57 16.29 0.30 -19.19
N LEU A 58 15.31 0.20 -18.29
CA LEU A 58 14.07 -0.57 -18.50
C LEU A 58 13.19 0.04 -19.60
N LEU A 59 13.11 1.37 -19.67
CA LEU A 59 12.33 2.07 -20.70
C LEU A 59 13.06 2.19 -22.03
N GLY A 60 14.40 2.20 -22.01
CA GLY A 60 15.24 2.37 -23.19
C GLY A 60 15.33 3.83 -23.66
N GLU A 61 14.96 4.77 -22.81
CA GLU A 61 14.97 6.21 -23.11
C GLU A 61 15.18 7.05 -21.83
N PRO A 62 15.62 8.32 -21.95
CA PRO A 62 15.77 9.21 -20.80
C PRO A 62 14.43 9.45 -20.10
N VAL A 63 14.44 9.38 -18.77
CA VAL A 63 13.28 9.73 -17.93
C VAL A 63 13.46 11.12 -17.32
N ALA A 64 12.35 11.81 -17.11
CA ALA A 64 12.27 13.03 -16.32
C ALA A 64 12.46 12.73 -14.82
N GLU A 65 12.54 13.78 -14.01
CA GLU A 65 12.54 13.67 -12.55
C GLU A 65 11.32 12.85 -12.07
N PRO A 66 11.51 11.87 -11.17
CA PRO A 66 10.43 10.99 -10.74
C PRO A 66 9.34 11.75 -9.97
N GLU A 67 8.11 11.49 -10.38
CA GLU A 67 6.92 11.95 -9.66
C GLU A 67 6.64 11.01 -8.49
N ARG A 68 6.34 11.60 -7.33
CA ARG A 68 6.08 10.87 -6.09
C ARG A 68 4.71 11.23 -5.54
N SER A 69 3.98 10.22 -5.09
CA SER A 69 2.72 10.41 -4.40
C SER A 69 2.50 9.30 -3.37
N GLU A 70 1.47 9.45 -2.56
CA GLU A 70 1.18 8.50 -1.49
C GLU A 70 -0.31 8.44 -1.16
N GLN A 71 -0.75 7.29 -0.68
CA GLN A 71 -2.08 7.05 -0.18
C GLN A 71 -1.99 6.39 1.20
N LYS A 72 -1.88 7.25 2.22
CA LYS A 72 -1.64 6.83 3.60
C LYS A 72 -2.68 5.83 4.12
N VAL A 73 -3.96 5.94 3.73
CA VAL A 73 -5.03 5.04 4.21
C VAL A 73 -4.79 3.57 3.92
N VAL A 74 -4.02 3.25 2.87
CA VAL A 74 -3.64 1.88 2.52
C VAL A 74 -2.13 1.67 2.62
N GLY A 75 -1.40 2.55 3.31
CA GLY A 75 0.04 2.43 3.48
C GLY A 75 0.84 2.41 2.17
N MET A 76 0.30 3.00 1.09
CA MET A 76 0.91 2.97 -0.23
C MET A 76 1.72 4.24 -0.51
N LYS A 77 2.93 4.07 -1.06
CA LYS A 77 3.74 5.14 -1.67
C LYS A 77 4.00 4.79 -3.13
N LEU A 78 4.18 5.81 -3.98
CA LEU A 78 4.34 5.67 -5.43
C LEU A 78 5.58 6.44 -5.92
N CYS A 79 6.29 5.82 -6.86
CA CYS A 79 7.29 6.45 -7.71
C CYS A 79 6.91 6.23 -9.17
N MET A 80 6.83 7.31 -9.94
CA MET A 80 6.48 7.28 -11.36
C MET A 80 7.61 7.89 -12.18
N TYR A 81 8.06 7.15 -13.19
CA TYR A 81 9.01 7.60 -14.19
C TYR A 81 8.30 7.77 -15.52
N ASN A 82 8.32 9.00 -16.02
CA ASN A 82 7.86 9.37 -17.36
C ASN A 82 9.08 9.73 -18.22
N PRO A 83 9.08 9.39 -19.52
CA PRO A 83 10.12 9.84 -20.44
C PRO A 83 10.24 11.36 -20.53
N VAL A 84 11.43 11.85 -20.91
CA VAL A 84 11.64 13.26 -21.23
C VAL A 84 10.88 13.67 -22.51
N ASP A 85 10.71 12.74 -23.46
CA ASP A 85 9.87 12.97 -24.65
C ASP A 85 8.39 12.92 -24.27
N SER A 86 7.72 14.08 -24.31
CA SER A 86 6.29 14.19 -24.02
C SER A 86 5.37 13.48 -25.02
N ASN A 87 5.90 12.99 -26.15
CA ASN A 87 5.15 12.18 -27.11
C ASN A 87 5.30 10.67 -26.85
N SER A 88 6.23 10.25 -25.99
CA SER A 88 6.36 8.86 -25.61
C SER A 88 5.16 8.43 -24.76
N LEU A 89 4.67 7.22 -25.01
CA LEU A 89 3.61 6.58 -24.25
C LEU A 89 4.16 5.59 -23.22
N ASN A 90 5.48 5.46 -23.14
CA ASN A 90 6.13 4.63 -22.14
C ASN A 90 6.03 5.28 -20.76
N PHE A 91 5.99 4.44 -19.72
CA PHE A 91 6.13 4.87 -18.34
C PHE A 91 6.59 3.68 -17.50
N LEU A 92 7.09 3.95 -16.31
CA LEU A 92 7.32 2.94 -15.29
C LEU A 92 6.79 3.44 -13.95
N GLN A 93 5.77 2.77 -13.44
CA GLN A 93 5.17 3.04 -12.14
C GLN A 93 5.58 1.95 -11.17
N ILE A 94 5.99 2.33 -9.96
CA ILE A 94 6.25 1.44 -8.84
C ILE A 94 5.46 1.93 -7.64
N THR A 95 4.64 1.07 -7.07
CA THR A 95 4.03 1.31 -5.77
C THR A 95 4.56 0.34 -4.74
N LEU A 96 4.66 0.81 -3.50
CA LEU A 96 5.01 0.00 -2.35
C LEU A 96 3.98 0.23 -1.26
N THR A 97 3.23 -0.82 -0.93
CA THR A 97 2.35 -0.89 0.22
C THR A 97 3.08 -1.60 1.35
N GLN A 98 3.21 -0.93 2.49
CA GLN A 98 4.04 -1.40 3.62
C GLN A 98 3.41 -1.06 4.97
N GLN A 99 3.62 -1.93 5.95
CA GLN A 99 3.00 -1.81 7.27
C GLN A 99 3.46 -0.53 8.00
N GLU A 100 4.71 -0.11 7.77
CA GLU A 100 5.34 1.05 8.41
C GLU A 100 4.66 2.38 8.02
N PHE A 101 3.95 2.39 6.89
CA PHE A 101 3.19 3.55 6.41
C PHE A 101 1.68 3.43 6.65
N MET A 102 1.22 2.30 7.19
CA MET A 102 -0.19 2.01 7.42
C MET A 102 -0.70 2.76 8.66
N PRO A 103 -1.95 3.29 8.66
CA PRO A 103 -2.58 3.79 9.86
C PRO A 103 -2.81 2.65 10.87
N PRO A 104 -2.95 2.97 12.17
CA PRO A 104 -3.33 1.99 13.18
C PRO A 104 -4.61 1.23 12.79
N GLY A 105 -4.57 -0.10 12.85
CA GLY A 105 -5.70 -0.96 12.49
C GLY A 105 -5.95 -1.10 10.98
N GLY A 106 -5.04 -0.60 10.12
CA GLY A 106 -5.09 -0.89 8.69
C GLY A 106 -4.78 -2.36 8.37
N LEU A 107 -5.21 -2.80 7.20
CA LEU A 107 -5.00 -4.18 6.75
C LEU A 107 -3.51 -4.43 6.46
N PRO A 108 -2.99 -5.62 6.79
CA PRO A 108 -1.66 -6.04 6.36
C PRO A 108 -1.50 -5.97 4.83
N PRO A 109 -0.32 -5.61 4.30
CA PRO A 109 -0.06 -5.62 2.86
C PRO A 109 -0.35 -6.96 2.18
N SER A 110 -0.11 -8.09 2.85
CA SER A 110 -0.44 -9.43 2.33
C SER A 110 -1.94 -9.60 2.10
N GLU A 111 -2.80 -9.17 3.04
CA GLU A 111 -4.25 -9.24 2.88
C GLU A 111 -4.75 -8.41 1.68
N ILE A 112 -4.17 -7.23 1.48
CA ILE A 112 -4.48 -6.38 0.31
C ILE A 112 -4.07 -7.10 -0.98
N PHE A 113 -2.87 -7.67 -1.03
CA PHE A 113 -2.38 -8.43 -2.18
C PHE A 113 -3.28 -9.63 -2.49
N HIS A 114 -3.63 -10.45 -1.49
CA HIS A 114 -4.45 -11.64 -1.68
C HIS A 114 -5.88 -11.28 -2.12
N SER A 115 -6.45 -10.20 -1.58
CA SER A 115 -7.76 -9.71 -2.04
C SER A 115 -7.74 -9.30 -3.51
N ILE A 116 -6.66 -8.66 -3.98
CA ILE A 116 -6.51 -8.28 -5.39
C ILE A 116 -6.27 -9.51 -6.26
N LYS A 117 -5.39 -10.42 -5.82
CA LYS A 117 -5.11 -11.69 -6.50
C LYS A 117 -6.39 -12.49 -6.73
N GLU A 118 -7.22 -12.61 -5.70
CA GLU A 118 -8.52 -13.29 -5.77
C GLU A 118 -9.47 -12.58 -6.74
N ALA A 119 -9.60 -11.26 -6.64
CA ALA A 119 -10.46 -10.47 -7.54
C ALA A 119 -10.04 -10.57 -9.02
N MET A 120 -8.78 -10.92 -9.30
CA MET A 120 -8.22 -11.07 -10.65
C MET A 120 -8.07 -12.54 -11.08
N SER A 121 -8.74 -13.49 -10.41
CA SER A 121 -8.58 -14.93 -10.67
C SER A 121 -8.76 -15.35 -12.13
N ASP A 122 -9.65 -14.66 -12.85
CA ASP A 122 -10.04 -15.06 -14.20
C ASP A 122 -9.08 -14.56 -15.29
N GLU A 123 -8.24 -13.56 -14.97
CA GLU A 123 -7.37 -12.88 -15.94
C GLU A 123 -5.89 -12.84 -15.55
N ARG A 124 -5.52 -13.35 -14.37
CA ARG A 124 -4.13 -13.34 -13.89
C ARG A 124 -3.30 -14.51 -14.44
N GLU A 125 -2.01 -14.25 -14.62
CA GLU A 125 -0.96 -15.25 -14.80
C GLU A 125 -0.05 -15.23 -13.56
N ASP A 126 -0.08 -16.30 -12.76
CA ASP A 126 0.82 -16.46 -11.62
C ASP A 126 2.28 -16.64 -12.10
N ILE A 127 3.23 -16.05 -11.38
CA ILE A 127 4.67 -16.11 -11.68
C ILE A 127 5.38 -16.86 -10.56
N GLU A 128 5.93 -18.03 -10.91
CA GLU A 128 6.76 -18.81 -10.00
C GLU A 128 8.15 -18.20 -9.82
N GLY A 129 8.69 -18.29 -8.60
CA GLY A 129 10.07 -17.88 -8.29
C GLY A 129 10.29 -16.37 -8.19
N MET A 130 9.23 -15.56 -8.16
CA MET A 130 9.30 -14.11 -7.97
C MET A 130 8.59 -13.71 -6.69
N GLY A 131 9.35 -13.26 -5.70
CA GLY A 131 8.82 -12.94 -4.38
C GLY A 131 8.37 -14.21 -3.64
N ASP A 132 7.55 -14.01 -2.61
CA ASP A 132 6.82 -15.11 -1.98
C ASP A 132 5.65 -15.53 -2.88
N GLU A 133 4.98 -14.54 -3.49
CA GLU A 133 3.99 -14.72 -4.53
C GLU A 133 4.04 -13.57 -5.54
N ALA A 134 3.81 -13.86 -6.81
CA ALA A 134 3.64 -12.84 -7.83
C ALA A 134 2.65 -13.26 -8.92
N PHE A 135 2.04 -12.29 -9.57
CA PHE A 135 1.20 -12.51 -10.75
C PHE A 135 1.17 -11.27 -11.65
N ILE A 136 0.89 -11.47 -12.94
CA ILE A 136 0.55 -10.41 -13.88
C ILE A 136 -0.95 -10.43 -14.14
N ALA A 137 -1.59 -9.28 -14.07
CA ALA A 137 -3.00 -9.06 -14.40
C ALA A 137 -3.22 -7.63 -14.90
N THR A 138 -4.46 -7.23 -15.14
CA THR A 138 -4.77 -5.84 -15.53
C THR A 138 -4.12 -4.86 -14.56
N GLY A 139 -3.31 -3.94 -15.08
CA GLY A 139 -2.56 -2.96 -14.29
C GLY A 139 -1.05 -3.23 -14.23
N GLY A 140 -0.61 -4.48 -14.41
CA GLY A 140 0.80 -4.81 -14.53
C GLY A 140 1.22 -6.04 -13.71
N LEU A 141 2.33 -5.91 -12.99
CA LEU A 141 2.91 -6.95 -12.15
C LEU A 141 2.62 -6.66 -10.67
N TYR A 142 2.24 -7.71 -9.95
CA TYR A 142 1.89 -7.69 -8.54
C TYR A 142 2.80 -8.67 -7.82
N ILE A 143 3.45 -8.24 -6.73
CA ILE A 143 4.43 -9.04 -6.00
C ILE A 143 4.21 -8.87 -4.51
N LEU A 144 4.12 -9.98 -3.80
CA LEU A 144 4.23 -10.04 -2.34
C LEU A 144 5.64 -10.55 -1.98
N GLN A 145 6.33 -9.82 -1.11
CA GLN A 145 7.62 -10.24 -0.56
C GLN A 145 7.74 -9.84 0.92
N ASN A 146 7.64 -10.84 1.80
CA ASN A 146 7.32 -10.66 3.21
C ASN A 146 6.03 -9.81 3.33
N GLU A 147 5.94 -8.93 4.32
CA GLU A 147 4.81 -7.98 4.46
C GLU A 147 4.97 -6.70 3.61
N TYR A 148 5.44 -6.85 2.37
CA TYR A 148 5.55 -5.75 1.42
C TYR A 148 4.87 -6.15 0.12
N TYR A 149 3.89 -5.34 -0.27
CA TYR A 149 3.17 -5.51 -1.52
C TYR A 149 3.66 -4.47 -2.53
N ILE A 150 4.31 -4.95 -3.59
CA ILE A 150 4.80 -4.14 -4.71
C ILE A 150 3.83 -4.30 -5.89
N SER A 151 3.47 -3.20 -6.54
CA SER A 151 2.84 -3.23 -7.86
C SER A 151 3.67 -2.41 -8.85
N ILE A 152 3.86 -2.96 -10.06
CA ILE A 152 4.63 -2.33 -11.13
C ILE A 152 3.77 -2.23 -12.38
N GLY A 153 3.62 -1.02 -12.92
CA GLY A 153 2.92 -0.77 -14.18
C GLY A 153 3.86 -0.24 -15.25
N SER A 154 3.70 -0.68 -16.50
CA SER A 154 4.50 -0.17 -17.64
C SER A 154 3.77 -0.20 -18.99
N GLY A 155 2.44 -0.22 -18.98
CA GLY A 155 1.60 -0.22 -20.18
C GLY A 155 0.80 -1.51 -20.39
N ASN A 156 0.40 -1.79 -21.63
CA ASN A 156 -0.47 -2.91 -21.96
C ASN A 156 0.25 -4.27 -21.81
N ILE A 157 -0.24 -5.11 -20.90
CA ILE A 157 0.29 -6.45 -20.58
C ILE A 157 0.07 -7.52 -21.66
N ASP A 158 -0.72 -7.23 -22.69
CA ASP A 158 -0.87 -8.09 -23.88
C ASP A 158 0.39 -8.05 -24.76
N ARG A 159 1.23 -7.03 -24.60
CA ARG A 159 2.46 -6.84 -25.36
C ARG A 159 3.61 -7.61 -24.71
N PRO A 160 4.25 -8.59 -25.39
CA PRO A 160 5.33 -9.40 -24.80
C PRO A 160 6.49 -8.59 -24.24
N GLU A 161 6.87 -7.49 -24.90
CA GLU A 161 7.92 -6.58 -24.46
C GLU A 161 7.58 -5.89 -23.14
N ILE A 162 6.30 -5.58 -22.90
CA ILE A 162 5.85 -4.99 -21.63
C ILE A 162 5.90 -6.06 -20.53
N ARG A 163 5.45 -7.28 -20.80
CA ARG A 163 5.56 -8.39 -19.83
C ARG A 163 7.02 -8.65 -19.44
N GLN A 164 7.93 -8.61 -20.42
CA GLN A 164 9.36 -8.80 -20.16
C GLN A 164 9.92 -7.67 -19.29
N ARG A 165 9.61 -6.41 -19.62
CA ARG A 165 10.03 -5.25 -18.82
C ARG A 165 9.49 -5.33 -17.39
N LEU A 166 8.22 -5.70 -17.21
CA LEU A 166 7.62 -5.90 -15.89
C LEU A 166 8.39 -6.94 -15.08
N LYS A 167 8.70 -8.10 -15.68
CA LYS A 167 9.48 -9.15 -15.00
C LYS A 167 10.87 -8.68 -14.60
N GLN A 168 11.56 -7.94 -15.47
CA GLN A 168 12.88 -7.34 -15.16
C GLN A 168 12.79 -6.33 -14.02
N ALA A 169 11.81 -5.43 -14.07
CA ALA A 169 11.54 -4.46 -13.02
C ALA A 169 11.23 -5.14 -11.68
N GLY A 170 10.47 -6.24 -11.69
CA GLY A 170 10.19 -7.05 -10.51
C GLY A 170 11.43 -7.65 -9.87
N VAL A 171 12.35 -8.21 -10.69
CA VAL A 171 13.63 -8.74 -10.20
C VAL A 171 14.48 -7.62 -9.58
N THR A 172 14.58 -6.47 -10.23
CA THR A 172 15.30 -5.30 -9.70
C THR A 172 14.71 -4.85 -8.37
N ALA A 173 13.39 -4.68 -8.30
CA ALA A 173 12.70 -4.21 -7.10
C ALA A 173 12.86 -5.16 -5.92
N ILE A 174 12.71 -6.47 -6.11
CA ILE A 174 12.93 -7.48 -5.05
C ILE A 174 14.38 -7.47 -4.59
N GLY A 175 15.33 -7.45 -5.52
CA GLY A 175 16.76 -7.44 -5.20
C GLY A 175 17.18 -6.18 -4.41
N ALA A 176 16.58 -5.03 -4.70
CA ALA A 176 16.76 -3.81 -3.93
C ALA A 176 16.08 -3.91 -2.55
N LEU A 177 14.85 -4.40 -2.49
CA LEU A 177 14.09 -4.58 -1.25
C LEU A 177 14.84 -5.46 -0.24
N GLN A 178 15.46 -6.55 -0.71
CA GLN A 178 16.25 -7.45 0.13
C GLN A 178 17.52 -6.81 0.72
N LYS A 179 18.07 -5.77 0.08
CA LYS A 179 19.26 -5.04 0.56
C LYS A 179 18.91 -3.91 1.54
N LEU A 180 17.66 -3.46 1.52
CA LEU A 180 17.15 -2.34 2.33
C LEU A 180 16.52 -2.80 3.65
N LYS A 181 16.37 -4.11 3.84
CA LYS A 181 15.91 -4.77 5.06
C LYS A 181 17.08 -5.38 5.81
#